data_AF-A0A5E4QER2-F1
#
_entry.id   AF-A0A5E4QER2-F1
#
_cell.length_a   1.000
_cell.length_b   1.000
_cell.length_c   1.000
_cell.angle_alpha   90.00
_cell.angle_beta   90.00
_cell.angle_gamma   90.00
#
_symmetry.space_group_name_H-M   'P 1'
#
loop_
_entity.id
_entity.type
_entity.pdbx_description
1 polymer ?
#
loop_
_entity_poly.entity_id
_entity_poly.type
_entity_poly.pdbx_seq_one_letter_code
_entity_poly.pdbx_strand_id
1 'polypeptide(L)'
;MADRSYVYDPVDNGEPVHQQTFRMEAGQLWRQYVIAGVANILIASLGYSMGWTAPINSKLNNTAESPLEVPPTADQLAWMGSLLTVGAIFGPFVGGLAASTIGRKWGLLSSTIPLFAGWVLIAIGTSMGLLIAGRILWGVSVGMVMTAEEL
;
A
#
# COMPACT_ATOMS: atom_id res chain seq x y z
N MET A 1 -13.65 -14.84 -29.90
CA MET A 1 -13.88 -13.37 -29.92
C MET A 1 -12.92 -12.79 -30.93
N ALA A 2 -13.42 -12.19 -32.01
CA ALA A 2 -12.60 -11.71 -33.12
C ALA A 2 -11.88 -10.41 -32.73
N ASP A 3 -10.56 -10.39 -32.92
CA ASP A 3 -9.72 -9.18 -32.88
C ASP A 3 -10.22 -8.21 -33.94
N ARG A 4 -10.86 -7.11 -33.52
CA ARG A 4 -11.17 -5.99 -34.40
C ARG A 4 -10.09 -4.94 -34.22
N SER A 5 -9.12 -4.95 -35.12
CA SER A 5 -8.18 -3.86 -35.31
C SER A 5 -8.92 -2.63 -35.85
N TYR A 6 -9.33 -1.73 -34.95
CA TYR A 6 -9.90 -0.44 -35.35
C TYR A 6 -8.77 0.50 -35.78
N VAL A 7 -8.80 0.92 -37.05
CA VAL A 7 -7.91 1.95 -37.60
C VAL A 7 -8.67 3.28 -37.55
N TYR A 8 -8.24 4.19 -36.68
CA TYR A 8 -8.75 5.57 -36.65
C TYR A 8 -7.81 6.42 -37.49
N ASP A 9 -8.23 6.76 -38.71
CA ASP A 9 -7.54 7.73 -39.57
C ASP A 9 -8.38 9.01 -39.63
N PRO A 10 -7.99 10.05 -38.86
CA PRO A 10 -8.73 11.30 -38.84
C PRO A 10 -8.49 12.18 -40.08
N VAL A 11 -7.47 11.89 -40.89
CA VAL A 11 -7.04 12.73 -42.01
C VAL A 11 -6.51 11.84 -43.12
N ASP A 12 -7.38 11.48 -44.07
CA ASP A 12 -7.09 10.67 -45.27
C ASP A 12 -6.07 11.38 -46.19
N ASN A 13 -4.81 11.35 -45.79
CA ASN A 13 -3.69 12.04 -46.42
C ASN A 13 -2.78 11.10 -47.23
N GLY A 14 -3.18 9.83 -47.37
CA GLY A 14 -2.45 8.83 -48.17
C GLY A 14 -1.09 8.41 -47.60
N GLU A 15 -0.72 8.89 -46.39
CA GLU A 15 0.48 8.46 -45.70
C GLU A 15 0.29 7.06 -45.10
N PRO A 16 1.30 6.17 -45.15
CA PRO A 16 1.19 4.83 -44.58
C PRO A 16 1.03 4.92 -43.06
N VAL A 17 -0.17 4.61 -42.56
CA VAL A 17 -0.47 4.54 -41.13
C VAL A 17 0.40 3.44 -40.51
N HIS A 18 1.37 3.84 -39.70
CA HIS A 18 2.15 2.89 -38.89
C HIS A 18 1.21 2.18 -37.92
N GLN A 19 0.85 0.93 -38.24
CA GLN A 19 0.09 0.05 -37.37
C GLN A 19 0.90 -0.21 -36.09
N GLN A 20 0.71 0.62 -35.07
CA GLN A 20 1.09 0.23 -33.71
C GLN A 20 0.10 -0.84 -33.26
N THR A 21 0.42 -2.10 -33.54
CA THR A 21 -0.32 -3.23 -33.00
C THR A 21 -0.12 -3.21 -31.48
N PHE A 22 -1.04 -2.60 -30.75
CA PHE A 22 -1.16 -2.81 -29.31
C PHE A 22 -1.60 -4.27 -29.10
N ARG A 23 -0.65 -5.21 -29.22
CA ARG A 23 -0.82 -6.55 -28.68
C ARG A 23 -0.97 -6.38 -27.17
N MET A 24 -2.20 -6.42 -26.68
CA MET A 24 -2.40 -6.99 -25.34
C MET A 24 -1.93 -8.44 -25.48
N GLU A 25 -0.70 -8.74 -25.07
CA GLU A 25 -0.17 -10.10 -25.14
C GLU A 25 -1.14 -11.03 -24.42
N ALA A 26 -1.92 -11.80 -25.19
CA ALA A 26 -2.92 -12.71 -24.66
C ALA A 26 -2.30 -13.75 -23.69
N GLY A 27 -0.97 -13.95 -23.76
CA GLY A 27 -0.20 -14.77 -22.81
C GLY A 27 0.05 -14.14 -21.42
N GLN A 28 -0.21 -12.85 -21.23
CA GLN A 28 0.04 -12.12 -19.98
C GLN A 28 -1.22 -11.74 -19.18
N LEU A 29 -2.44 -11.90 -19.73
CA LEU A 29 -3.68 -11.52 -19.06
C LEU A 29 -3.83 -12.17 -17.67
N TRP A 30 -3.51 -13.47 -17.54
CA TRP A 30 -3.56 -14.16 -16.25
C TRP A 30 -2.59 -13.56 -15.22
N ARG A 31 -1.39 -13.12 -15.66
CA ARG A 31 -0.42 -12.44 -14.79
C ARG A 31 -0.93 -11.08 -14.36
N GLN A 32 -1.62 -10.36 -15.25
CA GLN A 32 -2.25 -9.09 -14.91
C GLN A 32 -3.36 -9.27 -13.88
N TYR A 33 -4.21 -10.31 -14.01
CA TYR A 33 -5.21 -10.64 -13.00
C TYR A 33 -4.60 -10.99 -11.65
N VAL A 34 -3.51 -11.76 -11.62
CA VAL A 34 -2.80 -12.08 -10.37
C VAL A 34 -2.22 -10.82 -9.73
N ILE A 35 -1.56 -9.96 -10.50
CA ILE A 35 -1.00 -8.70 -9.99
C ILE A 35 -2.12 -7.79 -9.46
N ALA A 36 -3.22 -7.66 -10.20
CA ALA A 36 -4.37 -6.87 -9.77
C ALA A 36 -5.00 -7.44 -8.48
N GLY A 37 -5.12 -8.76 -8.36
CA GLY A 37 -5.61 -9.41 -7.13
C GLY A 37 -4.71 -9.12 -5.93
N VAL A 38 -3.39 -9.26 -6.08
CA VAL A 38 -2.41 -8.95 -5.03
C VAL A 38 -2.46 -7.47 -4.64
N ALA A 39 -2.56 -6.56 -5.62
CA ALA A 39 -2.68 -5.14 -5.36
C ALA A 39 -3.96 -4.79 -4.57
N ASN A 40 -5.09 -5.42 -4.90
CA ASN A 40 -6.34 -5.22 -4.16
C ASN A 40 -6.25 -5.74 -2.71
N ILE A 41 -5.59 -6.87 -2.49
CA ILE A 41 -5.35 -7.39 -1.13
C ILE A 41 -4.46 -6.43 -0.33
N LEU A 42 -3.44 -5.85 -0.97
CA LEU A 42 -2.59 -4.83 -0.35
C LEU A 42 -3.42 -3.62 0.08
N ILE A 43 -4.24 -3.07 -0.81
CA ILE A 43 -5.12 -1.91 -0.53
C ILE A 43 -6.14 -2.24 0.57
N ALA A 44 -6.74 -3.43 0.55
CA ALA A 44 -7.64 -3.89 1.59
C ALA A 44 -6.92 -3.98 2.96
N SER A 45 -5.68 -4.45 2.98
CA SER A 45 -4.85 -4.52 4.18
C SER A 45 -4.49 -3.14 4.72
N LEU A 46 -4.23 -2.17 3.84
CA LEU A 46 -4.04 -0.77 4.21
C LEU A 46 -5.30 -0.19 4.86
N GLY A 47 -6.48 -0.44 4.27
CA GLY A 47 -7.77 -0.04 4.87
C GLY A 47 -7.99 -0.66 6.25
N TYR A 48 -7.65 -1.95 6.41
CA TYR A 48 -7.73 -2.62 7.70
C TYR A 48 -6.77 -2.02 8.74
N SER A 49 -5.55 -1.64 8.32
CA SER A 49 -4.58 -0.98 9.20
C SER A 49 -5.10 0.35 9.78
N MET A 50 -5.88 1.11 9.00
CA MET A 50 -6.53 2.34 9.45
C MET A 50 -7.65 2.06 10.46
N GLY A 51 -8.47 1.04 10.21
CA GLY A 51 -9.57 0.63 11.09
C GLY A 51 -9.13 -0.15 12.34
N TRP A 52 -7.90 -0.68 12.37
CA TRP A 52 -7.41 -1.53 13.46
C TRP A 52 -7.38 -0.83 14.84
N THR A 53 -7.26 0.51 14.89
CA THR A 53 -7.33 1.31 16.13
C THR A 53 -8.64 1.10 16.91
N ALA A 54 -9.77 0.92 16.22
CA ALA A 54 -11.09 0.89 16.85
C ALA A 54 -11.28 -0.33 17.78
N PRO A 55 -11.11 -1.59 17.33
CA PRO A 55 -11.25 -2.75 18.20
C PRO A 55 -10.09 -2.86 19.20
N ILE A 56 -8.88 -2.41 18.85
CA ILE A 56 -7.72 -2.53 19.74
C ILE A 56 -7.85 -1.59 20.93
N ASN A 57 -8.37 -0.37 20.76
CA ASN A 57 -8.59 0.55 21.89
C ASN A 57 -9.53 -0.05 22.94
N SER A 58 -10.55 -0.80 22.52
CA SER A 58 -11.45 -1.50 23.46
C SER A 58 -10.72 -2.65 24.18
N LYS A 59 -9.95 -3.46 23.43
CA LYS A 59 -9.18 -4.58 23.99
C LYS A 59 -8.06 -4.14 24.93
N LEU A 60 -7.38 -3.03 24.62
CA LEU A 60 -6.29 -2.49 25.42
C LEU A 60 -6.76 -1.91 26.75
N ASN A 61 -7.98 -1.37 26.79
CA ASN A 61 -8.61 -0.89 28.02
C ASN A 61 -9.16 -2.03 28.89
N ASN A 62 -9.32 -3.23 28.34
CA ASN A 62 -9.78 -4.40 29.08
C ASN A 62 -8.58 -5.23 29.55
N THR A 63 -8.16 -5.04 30.80
CA THR A 63 -6.98 -5.68 31.40
C THR A 63 -7.05 -7.21 31.42
N ALA A 64 -8.24 -7.82 31.27
CA ALA A 64 -8.40 -9.27 31.23
C ALA A 64 -8.01 -9.92 29.87
N GLU A 65 -8.01 -9.13 28.79
CA GLU A 65 -7.73 -9.61 27.42
C GLU A 65 -6.50 -8.95 26.80
N SER A 66 -5.88 -7.98 27.50
CA SER A 66 -4.77 -7.20 26.98
C SER A 66 -3.45 -7.97 27.11
N PRO A 67 -2.65 -8.10 26.03
CA PRO A 67 -1.29 -8.62 26.09
C PRO A 67 -0.29 -7.62 26.72
N LEU A 68 -0.74 -6.44 27.16
CA LEU A 68 0.09 -5.47 27.86
C LEU A 68 -0.05 -5.59 29.38
N GLU A 69 1.10 -5.50 30.07
CA GLU A 69 1.17 -5.51 31.53
C GLU A 69 0.47 -4.29 32.17
N VAL A 70 0.33 -3.18 31.44
CA VAL A 70 -0.27 -1.93 31.94
C VAL A 70 -1.26 -1.37 30.91
N PRO A 71 -2.47 -0.96 31.34
CA PRO A 71 -3.42 -0.29 30.45
C PRO A 71 -2.83 1.03 29.93
N PRO A 72 -2.94 1.32 28.61
CA PRO A 72 -2.35 2.51 28.02
C PRO A 72 -3.05 3.78 28.49
N THR A 73 -2.26 4.84 28.69
CA THR A 73 -2.78 6.17 29.02
C THR A 73 -3.47 6.81 27.80
N ALA A 74 -4.41 7.72 28.02
CA ALA A 74 -5.09 8.47 26.95
C ALA A 74 -4.11 9.12 25.96
N ASP A 75 -2.99 9.65 26.47
CA ASP A 75 -1.94 10.24 25.64
C ASP A 75 -1.30 9.22 24.70
N GLN A 76 -1.03 7.99 25.17
CA GLN A 76 -0.42 6.95 24.35
C GLN A 76 -1.35 6.50 23.22
N LEU A 77 -2.67 6.46 23.48
CA LEU A 77 -3.68 6.18 22.47
C LEU A 77 -3.75 7.31 21.43
N ALA A 78 -3.63 8.58 21.87
CA ALA A 78 -3.57 9.73 20.98
C ALA A 78 -2.33 9.69 20.07
N TRP A 79 -1.16 9.38 20.63
CA TRP A 79 0.09 9.17 19.86
C TRP A 79 -0.04 8.01 18.86
N MET A 80 -0.67 6.91 19.25
CA MET A 80 -0.90 5.77 18.35
C MET A 80 -1.78 6.15 17.15
N GLY A 81 -2.76 7.05 17.33
CA GLY A 81 -3.62 7.54 16.25
C GLY A 81 -2.92 8.52 15.31
N SER A 82 -2.09 9.44 15.85
CA SER A 82 -1.42 10.49 15.07
C SER A 82 -0.15 10.02 14.37
N LEU A 83 0.58 9.05 14.92
CA LEU A 83 1.87 8.63 14.35
C LEU A 83 1.75 7.92 12.99
N LEU A 84 0.56 7.39 12.67
CA LEU A 84 0.29 6.87 11.33
C LEU A 84 0.35 7.99 10.27
N THR A 85 -0.24 9.16 10.55
CA THR A 85 -0.19 10.30 9.62
C THR A 85 1.21 10.92 9.57
N VAL A 86 1.92 10.94 10.70
CA VAL A 86 3.33 11.36 10.74
C VAL A 86 4.19 10.46 9.86
N GLY A 87 4.04 9.13 9.95
CA GLY A 87 4.74 8.19 9.07
C GLY A 87 4.41 8.38 7.60
N ALA A 88 3.16 8.73 7.28
CA ALA A 88 2.73 9.02 5.91
C ALA A 88 3.39 10.26 5.31
N ILE A 89 3.83 11.24 6.11
CA ILE A 89 4.62 12.39 5.62
C ILE A 89 5.99 11.93 5.12
N PHE A 90 6.60 10.93 5.78
CA PHE A 90 7.92 10.42 5.39
C PHE A 90 7.85 9.40 4.24
N GLY A 91 6.70 8.74 4.06
CA GLY A 91 6.49 7.74 3.02
C GLY A 91 6.86 8.18 1.59
N PRO A 92 6.43 9.37 1.12
CA PRO A 92 6.75 9.86 -0.22
C PRO A 92 8.23 10.05 -0.49
N PHE A 93 9.01 10.46 0.52
CA PHE A 93 10.47 10.61 0.36
C PHE A 93 11.13 9.25 0.12
N VAL A 94 10.72 8.22 0.87
CA VAL A 94 11.22 6.85 0.70
C VAL A 94 10.70 6.25 -0.61
N GLY A 95 9.43 6.49 -0.94
CA GLY A 95 8.77 5.99 -2.15
C GLY A 95 9.36 6.58 -3.43
N GLY A 96 9.62 7.88 -3.47
CA GLY A 96 10.23 8.57 -4.61
C GLY A 96 11.67 8.12 -4.88
N LEU A 97 12.46 7.89 -3.81
CA LEU A 97 13.80 7.30 -3.93
C LEU A 97 13.74 5.86 -4.44
N ALA A 98 12.81 5.05 -3.95
CA ALA A 98 12.64 3.67 -4.42
C ALA A 98 12.16 3.59 -5.87
N ALA A 99 11.24 4.48 -6.28
CA ALA A 99 10.71 4.48 -7.63
C ALA A 99 11.72 4.97 -8.67
N SER A 100 12.55 5.97 -8.33
CA SER A 100 13.63 6.45 -9.20
C SER A 100 14.76 5.44 -9.40
N THR A 101 14.97 4.52 -8.45
CA THR A 101 16.06 3.54 -8.50
C THR A 101 15.66 2.17 -9.08
N ILE A 102 14.43 1.71 -8.86
CA ILE A 102 14.01 0.32 -9.18
C ILE A 102 12.86 0.28 -10.22
N GLY A 103 12.29 1.44 -10.58
CA GLY A 103 11.20 1.56 -11.55
C GLY A 103 9.81 1.31 -10.97
N ARG A 104 8.76 1.77 -11.67
CA ARG A 104 7.38 1.89 -11.17
C ARG A 104 6.78 0.60 -10.57
N LYS A 105 7.02 -0.55 -11.21
CA LYS A 105 6.49 -1.85 -10.76
C LYS A 105 7.09 -2.30 -9.41
N TRP A 106 8.38 -2.06 -9.21
CA TRP A 106 9.07 -2.46 -8.00
C TRP A 106 8.91 -1.43 -6.88
N GLY A 107 8.67 -0.15 -7.21
CA GLY A 107 8.25 0.86 -6.25
C GLY A 107 7.01 0.44 -5.46
N LEU A 108 5.98 -0.07 -6.14
CA LEU A 108 4.79 -0.59 -5.47
C LEU A 108 5.11 -1.81 -4.58
N LEU A 109 5.92 -2.76 -5.06
CA LEU A 109 6.32 -3.93 -4.27
C LEU A 109 7.16 -3.57 -3.03
N SER A 110 7.96 -2.50 -3.12
CA SER A 110 8.79 -2.03 -2.00
C SER A 110 7.94 -1.53 -0.83
N SER A 111 6.74 -1.01 -1.09
CA SER A 111 5.78 -0.55 -0.06
C SER A 111 5.21 -1.70 0.78
N THR A 112 5.18 -2.92 0.25
CA THR A 112 4.73 -4.11 0.98
C THR A 112 5.67 -4.48 2.11
N ILE A 113 6.97 -4.18 1.99
CA ILE A 113 7.98 -4.47 3.01
C ILE A 113 7.67 -3.73 4.33
N PRO A 114 7.52 -2.39 4.38
CA PRO A 114 7.16 -1.69 5.61
C PRO A 114 5.76 -2.05 6.09
N LEU A 115 4.80 -2.38 5.19
CA LEU A 115 3.48 -2.83 5.61
C LEU A 115 3.54 -4.14 6.41
N PHE A 116 4.22 -5.14 5.84
CA PHE A 116 4.35 -6.46 6.44
C PHE A 116 5.18 -6.39 7.73
N ALA A 117 6.27 -5.61 7.73
CA ALA A 117 7.06 -5.36 8.92
C ALA A 117 6.22 -4.72 10.05
N GLY A 118 5.35 -3.77 9.73
CA GLY A 118 4.43 -3.18 10.70
C GLY A 118 3.42 -4.19 11.27
N TRP A 119 2.91 -5.10 10.44
CA TRP A 119 2.02 -6.19 10.89
C TRP A 119 2.74 -7.14 11.85
N VAL A 120 3.97 -7.52 11.52
CA VAL A 120 4.80 -8.39 12.39
C VAL A 120 5.09 -7.70 13.71
N LEU A 121 5.47 -6.41 13.69
CA LEU A 121 5.76 -5.63 14.91
C LEU A 121 4.55 -5.56 15.84
N ILE A 122 3.36 -5.37 15.28
CA ILE A 122 2.11 -5.32 16.06
C ILE A 122 1.74 -6.71 16.58
N ALA A 123 1.98 -7.77 15.81
CA ALA A 123 1.70 -9.14 16.23
C ALA A 123 2.56 -9.59 17.42
N ILE A 124 3.83 -9.16 17.48
CA ILE A 124 4.74 -9.42 18.62
C ILE A 124 4.69 -8.31 19.69
N GLY A 125 3.87 -7.28 19.48
CA GLY A 125 3.86 -6.06 20.27
C GLY A 125 3.33 -6.28 21.68
N THR A 126 4.23 -6.48 22.65
CA THR A 126 3.90 -6.56 24.09
C THR A 126 3.98 -5.21 24.80
N SER A 127 4.44 -4.17 24.11
CA SER A 127 4.58 -2.83 24.65
C SER A 127 4.00 -1.77 23.72
N MET A 128 3.58 -0.65 24.30
CA MET A 128 2.99 0.46 23.54
C MET A 128 3.98 1.09 22.56
N GLY A 129 5.29 1.04 22.87
CA GLY A 129 6.35 1.46 21.96
C GLY A 129 6.44 0.61 20.68
N LEU A 130 6.26 -0.71 20.78
CA LEU A 130 6.24 -1.60 19.61
C LEU A 130 5.03 -1.34 18.72
N LEU A 131 3.86 -1.12 19.33
CA LEU A 131 2.65 -0.75 18.59
C LEU A 131 2.82 0.59 17.87
N ILE A 132 3.40 1.58 18.55
CA ILE A 132 3.73 2.88 17.96
C ILE A 132 4.72 2.74 16.78
N ALA A 133 5.78 1.96 16.94
CA ALA A 133 6.75 1.72 15.87
C ALA A 133 6.08 1.04 14.64
N GLY A 134 5.19 0.08 14.88
CA GLY A 134 4.38 -0.54 13.83
C GLY A 134 3.49 0.47 13.09
N ARG A 135 2.90 1.44 13.81
CA ARG A 135 2.09 2.51 13.21
C ARG A 135 2.89 3.41 12.28
N ILE A 136 4.12 3.76 12.65
CA ILE A 136 5.00 4.57 11.80
C ILE A 136 5.32 3.81 10.52
N LEU A 137 5.63 2.51 10.60
CA LEU A 137 5.92 1.68 9.44
C LEU A 137 4.71 1.56 8.50
N TRP A 138 3.51 1.37 9.03
CA TRP A 138 2.28 1.41 8.23
C TRP A 138 2.05 2.76 7.59
N GLY A 139 2.29 3.87 8.31
CA GLY A 139 2.23 5.22 7.75
C GLY A 139 3.19 5.40 6.57
N VAL A 140 4.44 4.99 6.72
CA VAL A 140 5.45 5.04 5.64
C VAL A 140 4.97 4.24 4.43
N SER A 141 4.43 3.03 4.64
CA SER A 141 3.88 2.20 3.56
C SER A 141 2.74 2.90 2.82
N VAL A 142 1.78 3.50 3.54
CA VAL A 142 0.67 4.27 2.96
C VAL A 142 1.21 5.41 2.08
N GLY A 143 2.16 6.18 2.60
CA GLY A 143 2.76 7.28 1.85
C GLY A 143 3.53 6.82 0.61
N MET A 144 4.21 5.67 0.67
CA MET A 144 4.88 5.08 -0.49
C MET A 144 3.90 4.62 -1.58
N VAL A 145 2.76 4.05 -1.19
CA VAL A 145 1.71 3.62 -2.13
C VAL A 145 1.13 4.83 -2.85
N MET A 146 0.81 5.91 -2.13
CA MET A 146 0.30 7.15 -2.72
C MET A 146 1.26 7.73 -3.76
N THR A 147 2.57 7.75 -3.46
CA THR A 147 3.58 8.22 -4.44
C THR A 147 3.71 7.30 -5.65
N ALA A 148 3.49 5.99 -5.49
CA ALA A 148 3.52 5.06 -6.61
C ALA A 148 2.34 5.25 -7.58
N GLU A 149 1.22 5.83 -7.14
CA GLU A 149 0.07 6.16 -7.99
C GLU A 149 0.31 7.39 -8.88
N GLU A 150 1.16 8.32 -8.46
CA GLU A 150 1.46 9.56 -9.18
C GLU A 150 2.60 9.42 -10.23
N LEU A 151 3.30 8.27 -10.26
CA LEU A 151 4.43 7.99 -11.16
C LEU A 151 4.02 7.13 -12.36
#